data_AF-A0A2N6GJN3-F1
#
_entry.id   AF-A0A2N6GJN3-F1
#
_cell.length_a   1.000
_cell.length_b   1.000
_cell.length_c   1.000
_cell.angle_alpha   90.00
_cell.angle_beta   90.00
_cell.angle_gamma   90.00
#
_symmetry.space_group_name_H-M   'P 1'
#
loop_
_entity.id
_entity.type
_entity.pdbx_description
1 polymer ?
#
loop_
_entity_poly.entity_id
_entity_poly.type
_entity_poly.pdbx_seq_one_letter_code
_entity_poly.pdbx_strand_id
1 'polypeptide(L)'
;MLELRPGCEHCNKPLPPNSTEARICSYECTFCVTCVETLLKNTCPNCGGGFSERPIRPSINWKGNNYLGADPASTNVVHSPLNLDEHEKLLQALDGLPPEMR
;
A
#
# COMPACT_ATOMS: atom_id res chain seq x y z
N MET A 1 -13.94 5.58 2.58
CA MET A 1 -12.88 5.73 3.60
C MET A 1 -11.90 4.57 3.41
N LEU A 2 -10.59 4.78 3.56
CA LEU A 2 -9.59 3.72 3.37
C LEU A 2 -9.88 2.51 4.27
N GLU A 3 -9.71 1.30 3.76
CA GLU A 3 -9.84 0.05 4.51
C GLU A 3 -8.73 -0.10 5.57
N LEU A 4 -7.53 0.45 5.35
CA LEU A 4 -6.34 0.26 6.18
C LEU A 4 -5.94 -1.21 6.30
N ARG A 5 -5.73 -1.88 5.16
CA ARG A 5 -5.40 -3.32 5.10
C ARG A 5 -4.23 -3.70 6.03
N PRO A 6 -4.33 -4.77 6.81
CA PRO A 6 -3.47 -5.01 7.95
C PRO A 6 -2.10 -5.62 7.62
N GLY A 7 -1.76 -5.81 6.34
CA GLY A 7 -0.53 -6.50 5.94
C GLY A 7 -0.01 -6.09 4.57
N CYS A 8 1.28 -6.37 4.33
CA CYS A 8 1.92 -6.23 3.03
C CYS A 8 1.44 -7.34 2.09
N GLU A 9 0.93 -6.98 0.93
CA GLU A 9 0.40 -7.94 -0.04
C GLU A 9 1.47 -8.91 -0.57
N HIS A 10 2.75 -8.53 -0.57
CA HIS A 10 3.86 -9.40 -1.00
C HIS A 10 4.38 -10.34 0.12
N CYS A 11 4.95 -9.77 1.18
CA CYS A 11 5.65 -10.53 2.21
C CYS A 11 4.82 -10.83 3.46
N ASN A 12 3.56 -10.43 3.48
CA ASN A 12 2.63 -10.56 4.60
C ASN A 12 3.12 -9.91 5.92
N LYS A 13 4.08 -8.98 5.86
CA LYS A 13 4.50 -8.20 7.03
C LYS A 13 3.29 -7.48 7.62
N PRO A 14 3.02 -7.56 8.93
CA PRO A 14 1.95 -6.81 9.57
C PRO A 14 2.12 -5.30 9.40
N LEU A 15 1.07 -4.64 8.94
CA LEU A 15 0.96 -3.20 8.74
C LEU A 15 -0.29 -2.70 9.47
N PRO A 16 -0.27 -2.60 10.82
CA PRO A 16 -1.39 -2.09 11.60
C PRO A 16 -1.77 -0.65 11.17
N PRO A 17 -2.97 -0.15 11.51
CA PRO A 17 -3.45 1.15 11.04
C PRO A 17 -2.57 2.36 11.44
N ASN A 18 -1.73 2.22 12.45
CA ASN A 18 -0.74 3.21 12.88
C ASN A 18 0.68 2.95 12.34
N SER A 19 0.86 1.98 11.44
CA SER A 19 2.16 1.67 10.84
C SER A 19 2.63 2.81 9.94
N THR A 20 3.85 3.29 10.19
CA THR A 20 4.56 4.26 9.35
C THR A 20 5.24 3.62 8.14
N GLU A 21 5.32 2.29 8.12
CA GLU A 21 5.98 1.52 7.05
C GLU A 21 5.01 1.16 5.92
N ALA A 22 3.71 1.43 6.06
CA ALA A 22 2.72 1.12 5.06
C ALA A 22 2.79 2.12 3.90
N ARG A 23 2.72 1.58 2.68
CA ARG A 23 2.63 2.32 1.42
C ARG A 23 1.37 1.87 0.69
N ILE A 24 0.62 2.79 0.11
CA ILE A 24 -0.60 2.52 -0.66
C ILE A 24 -0.58 3.22 -2.02
N CYS A 25 -1.21 2.60 -3.02
CA CYS A 25 -1.58 3.28 -4.26
C CYS A 25 -3.04 3.79 -4.18
N SER A 26 -3.55 4.41 -5.24
CA SER A 26 -4.92 4.93 -5.31
C SER A 26 -6.01 3.85 -5.21
N TYR A 27 -5.67 2.60 -5.53
CA TYR A 27 -6.55 1.42 -5.39
C TYR A 27 -6.39 0.70 -4.05
N GLU A 28 -5.62 1.28 -3.12
CA GLU A 28 -5.34 0.71 -1.80
C GLU A 28 -4.58 -0.63 -1.80
N CYS A 29 -3.84 -0.94 -2.87
CA CYS A 29 -2.85 -2.02 -2.81
C CYS A 29 -1.79 -1.65 -1.77
N THR A 30 -1.63 -2.49 -0.74
CA THR A 30 -0.83 -2.15 0.44
C THR A 30 0.46 -2.95 0.49
N PHE A 31 1.61 -2.27 0.53
CA PHE A 31 2.92 -2.89 0.65
C PHE A 31 3.74 -2.22 1.75
N CYS A 32 4.74 -2.93 2.30
CA CYS A 32 5.68 -2.30 3.21
C CYS A 32 6.72 -1.49 2.45
N VAL A 33 7.29 -0.47 3.09
CA VAL A 33 8.33 0.41 2.54
C VAL A 33 9.49 -0.39 1.93
N THR A 34 9.93 -1.46 2.59
CA THR A 34 10.99 -2.33 2.07
C THR A 34 10.63 -2.96 0.73
N CYS A 35 9.42 -3.55 0.58
CA CYS A 35 9.01 -4.13 -0.70
C CYS A 35 8.86 -3.06 -1.79
N VAL A 36 8.38 -1.87 -1.43
CA VAL A 36 8.24 -0.74 -2.37
C VAL A 36 9.59 -0.29 -2.92
N GLU A 37 10.60 -0.19 -2.07
CA GLU A 37 11.94 0.30 -2.44
C GLU A 37 12.80 -0.77 -3.12
N THR A 38 12.73 -2.02 -2.64
CA THR A 38 13.65 -3.07 -3.10
C THR A 38 13.12 -3.87 -4.28
N LEU A 39 11.86 -4.29 -4.23
CA LEU A 39 11.26 -5.20 -5.23
C LEU A 39 10.42 -4.45 -6.25
N LEU A 40 9.53 -3.56 -5.78
CA LEU A 40 8.53 -2.94 -6.63
C LEU A 40 9.04 -1.70 -7.36
N LYS A 41 10.14 -1.09 -6.90
CA LYS A 41 10.74 0.13 -7.46
C LYS A 41 9.71 1.26 -7.64
N ASN A 42 8.93 1.50 -6.60
CA ASN A 42 7.82 2.47 -6.61
C ASN A 42 6.81 2.27 -7.77
N THR A 43 6.59 1.03 -8.18
CA THR A 43 5.62 0.66 -9.23
C THR A 43 4.68 -0.40 -8.69
N CYS A 44 3.39 -0.10 -8.63
CA CYS A 44 2.38 -1.02 -8.15
C CYS A 44 2.23 -2.18 -9.15
N PRO A 45 2.32 -3.44 -8.70
CA PRO A 45 2.25 -4.59 -9.62
C PRO A 45 0.84 -4.81 -10.19
N ASN A 46 -0.18 -4.24 -9.53
CA ASN A 46 -1.57 -4.40 -9.92
C ASN A 46 -2.07 -3.29 -10.85
N CYS A 47 -1.50 -2.08 -10.80
CA CYS A 47 -1.99 -0.95 -11.60
C CYS A 47 -0.91 -0.13 -12.31
N GLY A 48 0.39 -0.38 -12.09
CA GLY A 48 1.49 0.38 -12.70
C GLY A 48 1.78 1.76 -12.08
N GLY A 49 0.86 2.29 -11.26
CA GLY A 49 1.02 3.58 -10.59
C GLY A 49 2.05 3.57 -9.46
N GLY A 50 2.36 4.75 -8.91
CA GLY A 50 3.27 4.90 -7.77
C GLY A 50 2.64 4.62 -6.41
N PHE A 51 3.46 4.71 -5.36
CA PHE A 51 3.03 4.59 -3.98
C PHE A 51 3.18 5.90 -3.20
N SER A 52 2.34 6.06 -2.18
CA SER A 52 2.45 7.10 -1.16
C SER A 52 2.42 6.49 0.24
N GLU A 53 2.86 7.23 1.25
CA GLU A 53 2.69 6.82 2.64
C GLU A 53 1.21 6.67 2.97
N ARG A 54 0.85 5.57 3.65
CA ARG A 54 -0.54 5.36 4.05
C ARG A 54 -0.92 6.33 5.17
N PRO A 55 -1.97 7.15 5.00
CA PRO A 55 -2.45 8.02 6.06
C PRO A 55 -2.86 7.21 7.30
N ILE A 56 -2.47 7.70 8.48
CA ILE A 56 -2.83 7.09 9.76
C ILE A 56 -4.19 7.62 10.22
N ARG A 57 -5.16 6.72 10.43
CA ARG A 57 -6.42 7.09 11.06
C ARG A 57 -6.20 7.32 12.56
N PRO A 58 -6.74 8.41 13.14
CA PRO A 58 -6.59 8.67 14.56
C PRO A 58 -7.10 7.52 15.43
N SER A 59 -6.40 7.24 16.53
CA SER A 59 -6.83 6.27 17.55
C SER A 59 -7.83 6.84 18.56
N ILE A 60 -7.95 8.17 18.62
CA ILE A 60 -8.81 8.90 19.56
C ILE A 60 -9.74 9.81 18.75
N ASN A 61 -10.96 9.99 19.25
CA ASN A 61 -11.94 10.89 18.64
C ASN A 61 -11.59 12.36 18.90
N TRP A 62 -10.80 12.94 18.00
CA TRP A 62 -10.45 14.36 18.06
C TRP A 62 -11.49 15.27 17.42
N LYS A 63 -12.18 14.78 16.38
CA LYS A 63 -13.11 15.59 15.58
C LYS A 63 -14.17 14.72 14.91
N GLY A 64 -15.43 14.94 15.27
CA GLY A 64 -16.59 14.43 14.53
C GLY A 64 -16.63 12.92 14.34
N ASN A 65 -16.20 12.13 15.33
CA ASN A 65 -16.15 10.67 15.29
C ASN A 65 -15.25 10.07 14.19
N ASN A 66 -14.34 10.84 13.58
CA ASN A 66 -13.43 10.34 12.54
C ASN A 66 -12.19 9.66 13.17
N TYR A 67 -12.35 8.45 13.70
CA TYR A 67 -11.30 7.71 14.41
C TYR A 67 -11.55 6.20 14.40
N LEU A 68 -10.54 5.41 14.77
CA LEU A 68 -10.60 3.94 14.72
C LEU A 68 -11.74 3.27 15.51
N GLY A 69 -12.31 3.92 16.53
CA GLY A 69 -13.40 3.32 17.30
C GLY A 69 -14.77 3.40 16.62
N ALA A 70 -15.03 4.44 15.82
CA ALA A 70 -16.23 4.53 14.98
C ALA A 70 -16.00 3.91 13.60
N ASP A 71 -14.78 4.06 13.09
CA ASP A 71 -14.34 3.70 11.76
C ASP A 71 -13.16 2.71 11.86
N PRO A 72 -13.41 1.43 12.16
CA PRO A 72 -12.34 0.45 12.38
C PRO A 72 -11.50 0.19 11.12
N ALA A 73 -10.25 -0.17 11.33
CA ALA A 73 -9.39 -0.71 10.27
C ALA A 73 -9.87 -2.10 9.87
N SER A 74 -9.66 -2.45 8.60
CA SER A 74 -9.99 -3.76 8.06
C SER A 74 -9.15 -4.84 8.74
N THR A 75 -9.79 -5.98 8.99
CA THR A 75 -9.15 -7.21 9.44
C THR A 75 -8.87 -8.18 8.28
N ASN A 76 -9.26 -7.81 7.06
CA ASN A 76 -9.07 -8.65 5.88
C ASN A 76 -7.61 -8.61 5.42
N VAL A 77 -6.91 -9.74 5.53
CA VAL A 77 -5.55 -9.89 5.04
C VAL A 77 -5.58 -10.26 3.56
N VAL A 78 -5.05 -9.37 2.72
CA VAL A 78 -4.77 -9.67 1.32
C VAL A 78 -3.30 -10.05 1.23
N HIS A 79 -3.00 -11.32 0.93
CA HIS A 79 -1.65 -11.81 0.68
C HIS A 79 -1.60 -12.38 -0.74
N SER A 80 -1.04 -11.60 -1.65
CA SER A 80 -0.89 -11.91 -3.07
C SER A 80 0.57 -11.63 -3.45
N PRO A 81 1.48 -12.59 -3.22
CA PRO A 81 2.89 -12.45 -3.54
C PRO A 81 3.12 -12.03 -4.99
N LEU A 82 4.17 -11.24 -5.15
CA LEU A 82 4.57 -10.69 -6.44
C LEU A 82 5.08 -11.81 -7.35
N ASN A 83 4.58 -11.86 -8.57
CA ASN A 83 5.24 -12.59 -9.66
C ASN A 83 6.38 -11.72 -10.20
N LEU A 84 7.63 -12.13 -9.93
CA LEU A 84 8.82 -11.34 -10.28
C LEU A 84 8.98 -11.19 -11.80
N ASP A 85 8.70 -12.23 -12.58
CA ASP A 85 8.88 -12.19 -14.04
C ASP A 85 7.86 -11.27 -14.72
N GLU A 86 6.62 -11.23 -14.22
CA GLU A 86 5.59 -10.33 -14.72
C GLU A 86 5.86 -8.88 -14.30
N HIS A 87 6.33 -8.68 -13.08
CA HIS A 87 6.66 -7.35 -12.58
C HIS A 87 7.87 -6.75 -13.29
N GLU A 88 8.88 -7.55 -13.59
CA GLU A 88 10.05 -7.13 -14.35
C GLU A 88 9.65 -6.63 -15.75
N LYS A 89 8.72 -7.33 -16.43
CA LYS A 89 8.16 -6.89 -17.72
C LYS A 89 7.42 -5.56 -17.59
N LEU A 90 6.67 -5.37 -16.51
CA LEU A 90 5.97 -4.12 -16.24
C LEU A 90 6.94 -2.96 -15.99
N LEU A 91 8.01 -3.20 -15.22
CA LEU A 91 9.06 -2.20 -14.98
C LEU A 91 9.74 -1.79 -16.29
N GLN A 92 10.06 -2.75 -17.16
CA GLN A 92 10.65 -2.47 -18.48
C GLN A 92 9.69 -1.66 -19.37
N ALA A 93 8.40 -1.97 -19.35
CA ALA A 93 7.40 -1.23 -20.13
C ALA A 93 7.19 0.21 -19.65
N LEU A 94 7.48 0.49 -18.38
CA LEU A 94 7.31 1.80 -17.73
C LEU A 94 8.65 2.53 -17.54
N ASP A 95 9.74 2.02 -18.10
CA ASP A 95 11.07 2.59 -17.92
C ASP A 95 11.11 4.05 -18.39
N GLY A 96 11.73 4.91 -17.57
CA GLY A 96 11.79 6.35 -17.80
C GLY A 96 10.47 7.13 -17.60
N LEU A 97 9.34 6.49 -17.36
CA LEU A 97 8.08 7.16 -17.04
C LEU A 97 7.96 7.35 -15.51
N PRO A 98 7.92 8.59 -14.99
CA PRO A 98 7.70 8.83 -13.57
C PRO A 98 6.22 8.58 -13.20
N PRO A 99 5.91 8.27 -11.93
CA PRO A 99 4.57 7.90 -11.49
C PRO A 99 3.44 8.87 -11.87
N GLU A 100 3.70 10.18 -11.92
CA GLU A 100 2.74 11.21 -12.30
C GLU A 100 2.35 11.20 -13.79
N MET A 101 3.04 10.41 -14.62
CA MET A 101 2.75 10.21 -16.04
C MET A 101 2.28 8.79 -16.38
N ARG A 102 1.97 7.95 -15.37
CA ARG A 102 1.49 6.57 -15.54
C ARG A 102 0.00 6.44 -15.25
#